data_AF-A0A2G6HS14-F1
#
_entry.id   AF-A0A2G6HS14-F1
#
_cell.length_a   1.000
_cell.length_b   1.000
_cell.length_c   1.000
_cell.angle_alpha   90.00
_cell.angle_beta   90.00
_cell.angle_gamma   90.00
#
_symmetry.space_group_name_H-M   'P 1'
#
loop_
_entity.id
_entity.type
_entity.pdbx_description
1 polymer ?
#
loop_
_entity_poly.entity_id
_entity_poly.type
_entity_poly.pdbx_seq_one_letter_code
_entity_poly.pdbx_strand_id
1 'polypeptide(L)'
;MQNKSLFISLLIASAFLSWSTPLRAHCQVPCGIYDDYARVISMLEDASTVEKAIKSMTALAGKTDVQSQNQMVRWVVNKEAHAENIIATIANYFLTQRVKTSQKDYVERLKKHHQVILLAMKAKQTVDPKVVAELKSSIEALKAYYPKTVK
;
A
#
# COMPACT_ATOMS: atom_id res chain seq x y z
N MET A 1 41.62 -3.68 -31.58
CA MET A 1 40.66 -4.46 -30.75
C MET A 1 40.43 -3.89 -29.35
N GLN A 2 41.19 -2.90 -28.87
CA GLN A 2 41.04 -2.33 -27.52
C GLN A 2 39.78 -1.45 -27.32
N ASN A 3 39.30 -0.77 -28.37
CA ASN A 3 38.20 0.20 -28.22
C ASN A 3 36.82 -0.46 -28.01
N LYS A 4 36.60 -1.67 -28.56
CA LYS A 4 35.32 -2.38 -28.42
C LYS A 4 35.08 -2.86 -26.98
N SER A 5 36.13 -3.21 -26.25
CA SER A 5 36.04 -3.61 -24.84
C SER A 5 35.65 -2.44 -23.95
N LEU A 6 36.17 -1.24 -24.21
CA LEU A 6 35.83 -0.04 -23.43
C LEU A 6 34.36 0.37 -23.61
N PHE A 7 33.83 0.27 -24.84
CA PHE A 7 32.41 0.59 -25.11
C PHE A 7 31.44 -0.41 -24.46
N ILE A 8 31.79 -1.69 -24.40
CA ILE A 8 30.98 -2.72 -23.74
C ILE A 8 30.99 -2.50 -22.22
N SER A 9 32.14 -2.17 -21.63
CA SER A 9 32.24 -1.84 -20.20
C SER A 9 31.43 -0.58 -19.83
N LEU A 10 31.38 0.43 -20.70
CA LEU A 10 30.59 1.65 -20.47
C LEU A 10 29.07 1.39 -20.54
N LEU A 11 28.63 0.50 -21.44
CA LEU A 11 27.23 0.10 -21.59
C LEU A 11 26.72 -0.78 -20.44
N ILE A 12 27.59 -1.61 -19.85
CA ILE A 12 27.23 -2.39 -18.66
C ILE A 12 27.15 -1.48 -17.43
N ALA A 13 28.05 -0.49 -17.30
CA ALA A 13 28.02 0.46 -16.19
C ALA A 13 26.77 1.36 -16.17
N SER A 14 26.25 1.78 -17.33
CA SER A 14 25.03 2.61 -17.40
C SER A 14 23.74 1.86 -17.07
N ALA A 15 23.71 0.54 -17.29
CA ALA A 15 22.57 -0.31 -16.93
C ALA A 15 22.37 -0.44 -15.40
N PHE A 16 23.45 -0.35 -14.61
CA PHE A 16 23.36 -0.39 -13.14
C PHE A 16 22.83 0.89 -12.49
N LEU A 17 22.99 2.06 -13.14
CA LEU A 17 22.47 3.33 -12.62
C LEU A 17 20.96 3.52 -12.83
N SER A 18 20.30 2.62 -13.55
CA SER A 18 18.90 2.77 -13.96
C SER A 18 17.90 1.98 -13.10
N TRP A 19 18.38 1.19 -12.13
CA TRP A 19 17.54 0.49 -11.15
C TRP A 19 17.43 1.28 -9.84
N SER A 20 16.82 2.46 -9.90
CA SER A 20 16.20 3.01 -8.69
C SER A 20 14.93 2.20 -8.43
N THR A 21 15.03 1.07 -7.72
CA THR A 21 13.85 0.49 -7.09
C THR A 21 13.25 1.58 -6.21
N PRO A 22 11.99 2.01 -6.41
CA PRO A 22 11.39 2.96 -5.48
C PRO A 22 11.39 2.27 -4.12
N LEU A 23 12.23 2.76 -3.20
CA LEU A 23 12.29 2.28 -1.82
C LEU A 23 10.88 2.47 -1.23
N ARG A 24 10.06 1.43 -1.28
CA ARG A 24 8.73 1.41 -0.66
C ARG A 24 8.89 0.99 0.80
N ALA A 25 9.63 1.78 1.56
CA ALA A 25 9.65 1.81 3.02
C ALA A 25 10.48 3.03 3.43
N HIS A 26 9.84 4.20 3.39
CA HIS A 26 10.21 5.43 4.10
C HIS A 26 11.09 5.19 5.31
N CYS A 27 12.39 5.39 5.08
CA CYS A 27 13.55 4.74 5.71
C CYS A 27 13.71 4.94 7.22
N GLN A 28 12.73 5.54 7.91
CA GLN A 28 12.74 5.95 9.32
C GLN A 28 13.91 6.88 9.73
N VAL A 29 14.77 7.21 8.77
CA VAL A 29 15.77 8.27 8.79
C VAL A 29 15.12 9.55 8.27
N PRO A 30 15.48 10.75 8.78
CA PRO A 30 15.00 12.02 8.28
C PRO A 30 15.60 12.34 6.89
N CYS A 31 15.25 11.56 5.87
CA CYS A 31 15.80 11.67 4.52
C CYS A 31 15.19 12.79 3.69
N GLY A 32 14.04 13.36 4.12
CA GLY A 32 13.36 14.45 3.41
C GLY A 32 12.65 14.05 2.11
N ILE A 33 12.68 12.76 1.74
CA ILE A 33 12.11 12.26 0.48
C ILE A 33 10.70 11.72 0.76
N TYR A 34 9.69 12.49 0.38
CA TYR A 34 8.28 12.15 0.59
C TYR A 34 7.48 12.28 -0.70
N ASP A 35 6.59 11.32 -0.93
CA ASP A 35 5.55 11.33 -1.96
C ASP A 35 4.25 10.83 -1.32
N ASP A 36 3.64 11.72 -0.54
CA ASP A 36 2.46 11.43 0.26
C ASP A 36 1.28 10.98 -0.62
N TYR A 37 1.10 11.64 -1.77
CA TYR A 37 0.04 11.31 -2.72
C TYR A 37 0.22 9.89 -3.28
N ALA A 38 1.44 9.52 -3.70
CA ALA A 38 1.70 8.17 -4.19
C ALA A 38 1.46 7.10 -3.11
N ARG A 39 1.70 7.40 -1.82
CA ARG A 39 1.35 6.50 -0.72
C ARG A 39 -0.16 6.30 -0.60
N VAL A 40 -0.96 7.36 -0.73
CA VAL A 40 -2.42 7.25 -0.75
C VAL A 40 -2.90 6.40 -1.93
N ILE A 41 -2.34 6.61 -3.13
CA ILE A 41 -2.67 5.80 -4.31
C ILE A 41 -2.30 4.33 -4.11
N SER A 42 -1.12 4.03 -3.58
CA SER A 42 -0.71 2.66 -3.26
C SER A 42 -1.67 1.97 -2.29
N MET A 43 -2.16 2.69 -1.27
CA MET A 43 -3.15 2.10 -0.34
C MET A 43 -4.50 1.83 -1.03
N LEU A 44 -4.91 2.66 -2.02
CA LEU A 44 -6.12 2.40 -2.81
C LEU A 44 -5.96 1.18 -3.74
N GLU A 45 -4.75 0.95 -4.26
CA GLU A 45 -4.39 -0.25 -5.01
C GLU A 45 -4.45 -1.51 -4.12
N ASP A 46 -3.88 -1.44 -2.91
CA ASP A 46 -3.96 -2.50 -1.91
C ASP A 46 -5.42 -2.79 -1.53
N ALA A 47 -6.23 -1.77 -1.25
CA ALA A 47 -7.64 -1.92 -0.90
C ALA A 47 -8.47 -2.51 -2.06
N SER A 48 -8.14 -2.19 -3.30
CA SER A 48 -8.77 -2.81 -4.48
C SER A 48 -8.40 -4.28 -4.61
N THR A 49 -7.19 -4.67 -4.20
CA THR A 49 -6.77 -6.07 -4.16
C THR A 49 -7.46 -6.85 -3.05
N VAL A 50 -7.65 -6.23 -1.87
CA VAL A 50 -8.48 -6.77 -0.77
C VAL A 50 -9.91 -7.00 -1.26
N GLU A 51 -10.50 -6.04 -1.98
CA GLU A 51 -11.86 -6.17 -2.53
C GLU A 51 -11.96 -7.33 -3.52
N LYS A 52 -10.97 -7.47 -4.40
CA LYS A 52 -10.90 -8.59 -5.35
C LYS A 52 -10.82 -9.92 -4.62
N ALA A 53 -9.96 -10.03 -3.61
CA ALA A 53 -9.82 -11.25 -2.81
C ALA A 53 -11.14 -11.64 -2.13
N ILE A 54 -11.85 -10.67 -1.53
CA ILE A 54 -13.18 -10.89 -0.93
C ILE A 54 -14.16 -11.45 -1.98
N LYS A 55 -14.28 -10.82 -3.15
CA LYS A 55 -15.16 -11.29 -4.22
C LYS A 55 -14.80 -12.71 -4.69
N SER A 56 -13.51 -12.98 -4.86
CA SER A 56 -13.03 -14.31 -5.26
C SER A 56 -13.30 -15.38 -4.21
N MET A 57 -13.10 -15.08 -2.92
CA MET A 57 -13.43 -16.01 -1.83
C MET A 57 -14.94 -16.30 -1.78
N THR A 58 -15.79 -15.28 -1.91
CA THR A 58 -17.24 -15.45 -1.95
C THR A 58 -17.67 -16.33 -3.13
N ALA A 59 -17.04 -16.20 -4.30
CA ALA A 59 -17.33 -17.06 -5.47
C ALA A 59 -16.82 -18.52 -5.31
N LEU A 60 -15.89 -18.76 -4.39
CA LEU A 60 -15.39 -20.10 -4.05
C LEU A 60 -16.17 -20.74 -2.89
N ALA A 61 -17.03 -19.99 -2.19
CA ALA A 61 -17.79 -20.48 -1.06
C ALA A 61 -18.65 -21.70 -1.45
N GLY A 62 -18.63 -22.74 -0.62
CA GLY A 62 -19.37 -24.00 -0.84
C GLY A 62 -18.69 -24.98 -1.81
N LYS A 63 -17.60 -24.61 -2.49
CA LYS A 63 -16.83 -25.56 -3.30
C LYS A 63 -15.91 -26.40 -2.43
N THR A 64 -15.92 -27.71 -2.64
CA THR A 64 -15.18 -28.69 -1.84
C THR A 64 -14.01 -29.33 -2.56
N ASP A 65 -13.79 -29.01 -3.83
CA ASP A 65 -12.65 -29.54 -4.58
C ASP A 65 -11.33 -28.93 -4.07
N VAL A 66 -10.26 -29.74 -4.15
CA VAL A 66 -8.93 -29.39 -3.62
C VAL A 66 -8.39 -28.11 -4.24
N GLN A 67 -8.67 -27.86 -5.53
CA GLN A 67 -8.20 -26.65 -6.20
C GLN A 67 -8.90 -25.40 -5.65
N SER A 68 -10.21 -25.44 -5.44
CA SER A 68 -10.96 -24.34 -4.82
C SER A 68 -10.49 -24.06 -3.39
N GLN A 69 -10.21 -25.09 -2.61
CA GLN A 69 -9.66 -24.95 -1.25
C GLN A 69 -8.27 -24.30 -1.27
N ASN A 70 -7.39 -24.72 -2.18
CA ASN A 70 -6.08 -24.10 -2.35
C ASN A 70 -6.20 -22.62 -2.75
N GLN A 71 -7.09 -22.28 -3.69
CA GLN A 71 -7.31 -20.88 -4.06
C GLN A 71 -7.91 -20.05 -2.92
N MET A 72 -8.80 -20.62 -2.10
CA MET A 72 -9.34 -19.96 -0.91
C MET A 72 -8.21 -19.52 0.02
N VAL A 73 -7.28 -20.43 0.36
CA VAL A 73 -6.13 -20.13 1.22
C VAL A 73 -5.26 -19.03 0.61
N ARG A 74 -4.96 -19.10 -0.70
CA ARG A 74 -4.19 -18.05 -1.40
C ARG A 74 -4.85 -16.68 -1.31
N TRP A 75 -6.18 -16.62 -1.46
CA TRP A 75 -6.91 -15.36 -1.33
C TRP A 75 -6.93 -14.82 0.09
N VAL A 76 -7.04 -15.67 1.12
CA VAL A 76 -6.90 -15.25 2.53
C VAL A 76 -5.53 -14.62 2.76
N VAL A 77 -4.45 -15.33 2.40
CA VAL A 77 -3.08 -14.86 2.60
C VAL A 77 -2.84 -13.55 1.86
N ASN A 78 -3.28 -13.45 0.60
CA ASN A 78 -3.12 -12.23 -0.19
C ASN A 78 -3.91 -11.05 0.40
N LYS A 79 -5.16 -11.28 0.81
CA LYS A 79 -6.01 -10.27 1.46
C LYS A 79 -5.36 -9.72 2.73
N GLU A 80 -4.81 -10.60 3.57
CA GLU A 80 -4.17 -10.20 4.82
C GLU A 80 -2.88 -9.41 4.58
N ALA A 81 -2.06 -9.81 3.62
CA ALA A 81 -0.83 -9.09 3.25
C ALA A 81 -1.13 -7.67 2.75
N HIS A 82 -2.10 -7.50 1.84
CA HIS A 82 -2.45 -6.17 1.32
C HIS A 82 -3.08 -5.27 2.38
N ALA A 83 -3.92 -5.82 3.25
CA ALA A 83 -4.45 -5.04 4.36
C ALA A 83 -3.37 -4.70 5.40
N GLU A 84 -2.35 -5.55 5.59
CA GLU A 84 -1.19 -5.21 6.43
C GLU A 84 -0.37 -4.07 5.82
N ASN A 85 -0.16 -4.07 4.50
CA ASN A 85 0.54 -2.97 3.82
C ASN A 85 -0.12 -1.61 4.07
N ILE A 86 -1.47 -1.57 4.09
CA ILE A 86 -2.23 -0.36 4.43
C ILE A 86 -1.96 0.06 5.88
N ILE A 87 -2.06 -0.87 6.83
CA ILE A 87 -1.80 -0.61 8.26
C ILE A 87 -0.38 -0.07 8.45
N ALA A 88 0.62 -0.76 7.89
CA ALA A 88 2.02 -0.39 7.97
C ALA A 88 2.30 0.96 7.31
N THR A 89 1.64 1.27 6.18
CA THR A 89 1.76 2.58 5.55
C THR A 89 1.22 3.67 6.47
N ILE A 90 0.03 3.51 7.04
CA ILE A 90 -0.51 4.51 7.98
C ILE A 90 0.39 4.65 9.21
N ALA A 91 0.74 3.55 9.87
CA ALA A 91 1.51 3.57 11.10
C ALA A 91 2.94 4.11 10.90
N ASN A 92 3.67 3.54 9.93
CA ASN A 92 5.10 3.81 9.78
C ASN A 92 5.38 5.03 8.89
N TYR A 93 4.51 5.38 7.94
CA TYR A 93 4.71 6.56 7.08
C TYR A 93 4.01 7.76 7.69
N PHE A 94 2.69 7.68 7.80
CA PHE A 94 1.89 8.85 8.09
C PHE A 94 1.97 9.23 9.57
N LEU A 95 1.64 8.32 10.48
CA LEU A 95 1.51 8.64 11.90
C LEU A 95 2.84 8.99 12.58
N THR A 96 3.95 8.36 12.15
CA THR A 96 5.27 8.63 12.75
C THR A 96 6.03 9.75 12.04
N GLN A 97 5.79 10.01 10.74
CA GLN A 97 6.60 10.95 9.97
C GLN A 97 5.85 12.18 9.45
N ARG A 98 4.56 12.04 9.09
CA ARG A 98 3.79 13.09 8.41
C ARG A 98 2.80 13.82 9.33
N VAL A 99 2.15 13.11 10.25
CA VAL A 99 1.22 13.69 11.22
C VAL A 99 2.03 14.28 12.38
N LYS A 100 1.98 15.61 12.55
CA LYS A 100 2.71 16.32 13.62
C LYS A 100 1.78 16.69 14.76
N THR A 101 2.23 16.54 16.01
CA THR A 101 1.44 16.91 17.19
C THR A 101 1.17 18.42 17.29
N SER A 102 1.98 19.25 16.63
CA SER A 102 1.86 20.70 16.63
C SER A 102 0.89 21.27 15.59
N GLN A 103 0.37 20.46 14.66
CA GLN A 103 -0.55 20.94 13.63
C GLN A 103 -1.95 21.18 14.20
N LYS A 104 -2.64 22.22 13.73
CA LYS A 104 -3.96 22.64 14.26
C LYS A 104 -5.03 21.54 14.14
N ASP A 105 -4.97 20.74 13.07
CA ASP A 105 -5.89 19.64 12.79
C ASP A 105 -5.42 18.28 13.35
N TYR A 106 -4.47 18.24 14.28
CA TYR A 106 -3.84 17.00 14.76
C TYR A 106 -4.84 15.91 15.16
N VAL A 107 -5.81 16.25 16.00
CA VAL A 107 -6.80 15.29 16.52
C VAL A 107 -7.67 14.72 15.39
N GLU A 108 -8.11 15.57 14.46
CA GLU A 108 -8.94 15.13 13.34
C GLU A 108 -8.15 14.25 12.38
N ARG A 109 -6.94 14.68 12.02
CA ARG A 109 -6.06 13.92 11.14
C ARG A 109 -5.67 12.58 11.77
N LEU A 110 -5.39 12.52 13.07
CA LEU A 110 -5.12 11.28 13.80
C LEU A 110 -6.31 10.33 13.74
N LYS A 111 -7.53 10.81 14.00
CA LYS A 111 -8.76 10.00 13.91
C LYS A 111 -8.96 9.42 12.52
N LYS A 112 -8.81 10.22 11.46
CA LYS A 112 -8.97 9.79 10.06
C LYS A 112 -7.97 8.70 9.68
N HIS A 113 -6.72 8.83 10.10
CA HIS A 113 -5.70 7.80 9.84
C HIS A 113 -5.95 6.53 10.67
N HIS A 114 -6.31 6.67 11.94
CA HIS A 114 -6.65 5.52 12.79
C HIS A 114 -7.86 4.74 12.25
N GLN A 115 -8.87 5.43 11.70
CA GLN A 115 -10.02 4.80 11.06
C GLN A 115 -9.59 3.87 9.91
N VAL A 116 -8.60 4.28 9.10
CA VAL A 116 -8.06 3.42 8.02
C VAL A 116 -7.43 2.15 8.59
N ILE A 117 -6.67 2.24 9.70
CA ILE A 117 -6.10 1.07 10.38
C ILE A 117 -7.21 0.11 10.84
N LEU A 118 -8.24 0.63 11.51
CA LEU A 118 -9.35 -0.19 12.03
C LEU A 118 -10.11 -0.90 10.91
N LEU A 119 -10.40 -0.20 9.81
CA LEU A 119 -11.08 -0.78 8.65
C LEU A 119 -10.20 -1.79 7.91
N ALA A 120 -8.89 -1.53 7.77
CA ALA A 120 -7.96 -2.48 7.17
C ALA A 120 -7.88 -3.76 8.01
N MET A 121 -7.77 -3.64 9.34
CA MET A 121 -7.81 -4.77 10.26
C MET A 121 -9.13 -5.55 10.15
N LYS A 122 -10.28 -4.87 10.10
CA LYS A 122 -11.57 -5.53 9.92
C LYS A 122 -11.70 -6.23 8.56
N ALA A 123 -11.12 -5.64 7.50
CA ALA A 123 -11.06 -6.26 6.18
C ALA A 123 -10.16 -7.51 6.15
N LYS A 124 -9.13 -7.60 7.00
CA LYS A 124 -8.36 -8.85 7.20
C LYS A 124 -9.21 -9.96 7.79
N GLN A 125 -10.01 -9.64 8.78
CA GLN A 125 -10.75 -10.64 9.56
C GLN A 125 -12.05 -11.12 8.89
N THR A 126 -12.58 -10.34 7.94
CA THR A 126 -13.92 -10.59 7.38
C THR A 126 -13.93 -10.68 5.85
N VAL A 127 -15.05 -11.09 5.29
CA VAL A 127 -15.34 -11.08 3.84
C VAL A 127 -16.53 -10.17 3.51
N ASP A 128 -16.86 -9.23 4.40
CA ASP A 128 -17.96 -8.30 4.20
C ASP A 128 -17.55 -7.21 3.17
N PRO A 129 -18.20 -7.12 2.00
CA PRO A 129 -17.87 -6.12 0.99
C PRO A 129 -18.08 -4.67 1.49
N LYS A 130 -18.92 -4.44 2.50
CA LYS A 130 -19.12 -3.11 3.08
C LYS A 130 -17.86 -2.60 3.77
N VAL A 131 -17.14 -3.48 4.47
CA VAL A 131 -15.91 -3.11 5.19
C VAL A 131 -14.83 -2.61 4.23
N VAL A 132 -14.63 -3.29 3.10
CA VAL A 132 -13.63 -2.84 2.11
C VAL A 132 -14.09 -1.59 1.34
N ALA A 133 -15.38 -1.40 1.12
CA ALA A 133 -15.91 -0.16 0.56
C ALA A 133 -15.63 1.03 1.48
N GLU A 134 -15.93 0.90 2.78
CA GLU A 134 -15.63 1.90 3.80
C GLU A 134 -14.12 2.16 3.92
N LEU A 135 -13.28 1.11 3.81
CA LEU A 135 -11.83 1.25 3.79
C LEU A 135 -11.37 2.12 2.63
N LYS A 136 -11.84 1.84 1.41
CA LYS A 136 -11.49 2.62 0.21
C LYS A 136 -11.93 4.08 0.36
N SER A 137 -13.15 4.34 0.83
CA SER A 137 -13.63 5.70 1.09
C SER A 137 -12.80 6.43 2.15
N SER A 138 -12.38 5.73 3.20
CA SER A 138 -11.55 6.31 4.27
C SER A 138 -10.14 6.65 3.78
N ILE A 139 -9.54 5.82 2.92
CA ILE A 139 -8.26 6.10 2.28
C ILE A 139 -8.40 7.29 1.32
N GLU A 140 -9.45 7.31 0.50
CA GLU A 140 -9.71 8.40 -0.46
C GLU A 140 -9.85 9.75 0.25
N ALA A 141 -10.52 9.78 1.41
CA ALA A 141 -10.67 10.98 2.23
C ALA A 141 -9.32 11.57 2.68
N LEU A 142 -8.24 10.77 2.75
CA LEU A 142 -6.91 11.27 3.08
C LEU A 142 -6.32 12.16 1.97
N LYS A 143 -6.84 12.13 0.74
CA LYS A 143 -6.36 13.03 -0.34
C LYS A 143 -6.53 14.51 0.00
N ALA A 144 -7.53 14.86 0.82
CA ALA A 144 -7.70 16.25 1.30
C ALA A 144 -6.49 16.75 2.08
N TYR A 145 -5.74 15.83 2.71
CA TYR A 145 -4.54 16.10 3.50
C TYR A 145 -3.24 16.00 2.70
N TYR A 146 -3.28 15.27 1.59
CA TYR A 146 -2.13 14.91 0.75
C TYR A 146 -2.49 15.08 -0.73
N PRO A 147 -2.75 16.32 -1.19
CA PRO A 147 -3.15 16.56 -2.57
C PRO A 147 -2.00 16.19 -3.52
N LYS A 148 -2.35 15.89 -4.78
CA LYS A 148 -1.36 15.69 -5.83
C LYS A 148 -0.54 16.98 -5.98
N THR A 149 0.73 16.95 -5.61
CA THR A 149 1.65 18.05 -5.92
C THR A 149 1.94 18.00 -7.41
N VAL A 150 1.37 18.95 -8.15
CA VAL A 150 1.82 19.24 -9.52
C VAL A 150 3.14 19.98 -9.36
N LYS A 151 4.24 19.31 -9.72
CA LYS A 151 5.51 20.00 -9.95
C LYS A 151 5.47 20.65 -11.33
#